data_AF-A0A660UGD1-F1
#
_entry.id   AF-A0A660UGD1-F1
#
_cell.length_a   1.000
_cell.length_b   1.000
_cell.length_c   1.000
_cell.angle_alpha   90.00
_cell.angle_beta   90.00
_cell.angle_gamma   90.00
#
_symmetry.space_group_name_H-M   'P 1'
#
loop_
_entity.id
_entity.type
_entity.pdbx_description
1 polymer ?
#
loop_
_entity_poly.entity_id
_entity_poly.type
_entity_poly.pdbx_seq_one_letter_code
_entity_poly.pdbx_strand_id
1 'polypeptide(L)' 'ENKEHMTALSEADKESEQYTTYAITFRGNTVVDISPRNESPNVYPIYLRDHMKTAKKAPMKKVRRFVSDKPVLQW' A
#
# COMPACT_ATOMS: atom_id res chain seq x y z
N GLU A 1 4.52 12.31 6.42
CA GLU A 1 4.13 11.54 5.22
C GLU A 1 4.89 12.18 4.07
N ASN A 2 5.78 11.45 3.40
CA ASN A 2 6.58 12.02 2.31
C ASN A 2 5.78 11.87 1.01
N LYS A 3 5.52 12.97 0.31
CA LYS A 3 4.73 13.01 -0.93
C LYS A 3 5.66 13.49 -2.04
N GLU A 4 5.87 12.63 -3.01
CA GLU A 4 6.74 12.91 -4.16
C GLU A 4 5.87 13.08 -5.41
N HIS A 5 6.31 13.96 -6.31
CA HIS A 5 5.65 14.21 -7.59
C HIS A 5 6.40 13.49 -8.70
N MET A 6 5.69 12.68 -9.49
CA MET A 6 6.25 11.99 -10.65
C MET A 6 5.44 12.32 -11.90
N THR A 7 6.12 12.53 -13.02
CA THR A 7 5.50 12.80 -14.31
C THR A 7 5.66 11.57 -15.18
N ALA A 8 4.56 11.06 -15.74
CA ALA A 8 4.56 9.93 -16.68
C ALA A 8 3.77 10.27 -17.95
N LEU A 9 4.12 9.60 -19.04
CA LEU A 9 3.37 9.70 -20.30
C LEU A 9 1.96 9.14 -20.07
N SER A 10 0.95 9.91 -20.45
CA SER A 10 -0.44 9.45 -20.37
C SER A 10 -0.74 8.43 -21.47
N GLU A 11 -1.61 7.45 -21.19
CA GLU A 11 -2.05 6.43 -22.16
C GLU A 11 -3.00 6.98 -23.23
N ALA A 12 -3.25 8.30 -23.27
CA ALA A 12 -4.07 8.92 -24.28
C ALA A 12 -3.31 8.90 -25.62
N ASP A 13 -3.73 7.98 -26.48
CA ASP A 13 -3.60 7.93 -27.94
C ASP A 13 -2.38 8.63 -28.56
N LYS A 14 -1.56 7.83 -29.25
CA LYS A 14 -0.47 8.23 -30.14
C LYS A 14 -0.76 9.54 -30.89
N GLU A 15 -0.29 10.67 -30.38
CA GLU A 15 0.19 11.87 -31.11
C GLU A 15 0.32 13.15 -30.26
N SER A 16 -0.16 13.20 -29.00
CA SER A 16 0.05 14.38 -28.15
C SER A 16 0.94 14.04 -26.95
N GLU A 17 2.02 14.80 -26.75
CA GLU A 17 2.88 14.71 -25.56
C GLU A 17 2.14 15.24 -24.31
N GLN A 18 1.07 14.57 -23.91
CA GLN A 18 0.35 14.88 -22.68
C GLN A 18 0.98 14.11 -21.52
N TYR A 19 1.76 14.86 -20.74
CA TYR A 19 2.30 14.41 -19.48
C TYR A 19 1.23 14.48 -18.40
N THR A 20 1.02 13.40 -17.66
CA THR A 20 0.19 13.41 -16.45
C THR A 20 1.09 13.42 -15.22
N THR A 21 0.85 14.39 -14.33
CA THR A 21 1.50 14.44 -13.03
C THR A 21 0.75 13.55 -12.06
N TYR A 22 1.47 12.59 -11.49
CA TYR A 22 1.00 11.71 -10.44
C TYR A 22 1.64 12.09 -9.10
N ALA A 23 0.83 12.10 -8.05
CA ALA A 23 1.25 12.19 -6.68
C ALA A 23 1.38 10.79 -6.10
N ILE A 24 2.56 10.44 -5.59
CA ILE A 24 2.83 9.14 -4.98
C ILE A 24 2.97 9.29 -3.48
N THR A 25 2.27 8.44 -2.72
CA THR A 25 2.33 8.42 -1.26
C THR A 25 3.15 7.24 -0.79
N PHE A 26 4.16 7.50 0.04
CA PHE A 26 5.05 6.48 0.60
C PHE A 26 4.87 6.28 2.10
N ARG A 27 5.06 5.03 2.55
CA ARG A 27 5.32 4.66 3.95
C ARG A 27 6.66 3.95 4.03
N GLY A 28 7.70 4.66 4.44
CA GLY A 28 9.08 4.19 4.28
C GLY A 28 9.38 3.97 2.79
N ASN A 29 9.92 2.81 2.44
CA ASN A 29 10.26 2.46 1.06
C ASN A 29 9.08 1.86 0.27
N THR A 30 7.90 1.78 0.86
CA THR A 30 6.72 1.17 0.24
C THR A 30 5.81 2.23 -0.34
N VAL A 31 5.48 2.12 -1.64
CA VAL A 31 4.40 2.88 -2.28
C VAL A 31 3.07 2.38 -1.74
N VAL A 32 2.24 3.31 -1.24
CA VAL A 32 0.95 2.99 -0.63
C VAL A 32 -0.21 3.51 -1.47
N ASP A 33 -0.02 4.59 -2.24
CA ASP A 33 -1.06 5.19 -3.07
C ASP A 33 -0.48 6.02 -4.22
N ILE A 34 -1.24 6.12 -5.32
CA ILE A 34 -0.94 6.96 -6.48
C ILE A 34 -2.22 7.68 -6.91
N SER A 35 -2.13 9.00 -7.16
CA SER A 35 -3.24 9.87 -7.56
C SER A 35 -2.83 10.77 -8.73
N PRO A 36 -3.68 11.05 -9.73
CA PRO A 36 -5.05 10.59 -9.90
C PRO A 36 -5.12 9.10 -10.27
N ARG A 37 -6.21 8.43 -9.90
CA ARG A 37 -6.46 7.03 -10.25
C ARG A 37 -7.11 6.96 -11.63
N ASN A 38 -6.73 5.97 -12.42
CA ASN A 38 -7.42 5.69 -13.66
C ASN A 38 -8.72 4.94 -13.34
N GLU A 39 -9.87 5.54 -13.68
CA GLU A 39 -11.21 4.98 -13.46
C GLU A 39 -11.69 4.09 -14.62
N SER A 40 -10.85 3.91 -15.65
CA SER A 40 -11.19 3.08 -16.80
C SER A 40 -11.42 1.62 -16.38
N PRO A 41 -12.53 0.98 -16.79
CA PRO A 41 -12.81 -0.42 -16.48
C PRO A 41 -11.80 -1.40 -17.12
N ASN A 42 -11.00 -0.92 -18.07
CA ASN A 42 -9.98 -1.71 -18.76
C ASN A 42 -8.62 -1.70 -18.04
N VAL A 43 -8.47 -0.90 -16.99
CA VAL A 43 -7.21 -0.77 -16.26
C VAL A 43 -7.30 -1.53 -14.96
N TYR A 44 -6.26 -2.31 -14.66
CA TYR A 44 -6.19 -3.02 -13.40
C TYR A 44 -6.16 -1.99 -12.25
N PRO A 45 -7.11 -2.07 -11.30
CA PRO A 45 -7.08 -1.20 -10.15
C PRO A 45 -5.79 -1.47 -9.38
N ILE A 46 -4.96 -0.43 -9.25
CA ILE A 46 -3.71 -0.51 -8.48
C ILE A 46 -4.08 -0.91 -7.05
N TYR A 47 -3.38 -1.91 -6.51
CA TYR A 47 -3.63 -2.46 -5.18
C TYR A 47 -3.73 -1.36 -4.11
N LEU A 48 -4.91 -1.21 -3.52
CA LEU A 48 -5.17 -0.28 -2.42
C LEU A 48 -4.54 -0.82 -1.13
N ARG A 49 -3.40 -0.24 -0.74
CA ARG A 49 -2.82 -0.48 0.58
C ARG A 49 -3.41 0.48 1.61
N ASP A 50 -4.73 0.67 1.60
CA ASP A 50 -5.44 1.62 2.48
C ASP A 50 -5.20 1.36 3.97
N HIS A 51 -5.15 0.09 4.34
CA HIS A 51 -4.79 -0.32 5.69
C HIS A 51 -3.38 0.14 6.09
N MET A 52 -2.45 0.34 5.14
CA MET A 52 -1.12 0.89 5.43
C MET A 52 -1.09 2.41 5.52
N LYS A 53 -2.03 3.14 4.86
CA LYS A 53 -2.16 4.60 4.97
C LYS A 53 -2.64 5.01 6.36
N THR A 54 -3.65 4.32 6.86
CA THR A 54 -4.35 4.68 8.10
C THR A 54 -3.76 4.02 9.35
N ALA A 55 -3.08 2.87 9.21
CA ALA A 55 -2.55 2.15 10.36
C ALA A 55 -1.29 2.80 10.94
N LYS A 56 -1.48 3.64 11.96
CA LYS A 56 -0.43 4.07 12.89
C LYS A 56 0.08 2.94 13.79
N LYS A 57 -0.77 1.96 14.11
CA LYS A 57 -0.45 0.84 15.00
C LYS A 57 -0.72 -0.49 14.29
N ALA A 58 0.21 -1.43 14.39
CA ALA A 58 0.03 -2.78 13.85
C ALA A 58 -1.14 -3.48 14.57
N PRO A 59 -2.00 -4.21 13.85
CA PRO A 59 -3.12 -4.93 14.46
C PRO A 59 -2.58 -6.03 15.38
N MET A 60 -2.89 -5.93 16.68
CA MET A 60 -2.53 -6.97 17.66
C MET A 60 -3.71 -7.90 17.88
N LYS A 61 -3.48 -9.21 17.75
CA LYS A 61 -4.48 -10.24 18.07
C LYS A 61 -4.24 -10.77 19.48
N LYS A 62 -5.29 -10.85 20.30
CA LYS A 62 -5.26 -11.58 21.57
C LYS A 62 -5.33 -13.08 21.27
N VAL A 63 -4.39 -13.85 21.82
CA VAL A 63 -4.31 -15.30 21.63
C VAL A 63 -4.29 -15.96 23.00
N ARG A 64 -5.13 -16.98 23.21
CA ARG A 64 -5.06 -17.85 24.38
C ARG A 64 -4.17 -19.04 24.04
N ARG A 65 -3.10 -19.24 24.82
CA ARG A 65 -2.22 -20.42 24.72
C ARG A 65 -2.37 -21.23 25.99
N PHE A 66 -2.32 -22.55 25.86
CA PHE A 66 -2.17 -23.43 27.00
C PHE A 66 -0.71 -23.36 27.48
N VAL A 67 -0.51 -23.18 28.78
CA VAL A 67 0.78 -23.27 29.45
C VAL A 67 0.58 -24.24 30.59
N SER A 68 1.38 -25.30 30.65
CA SER A 68 1.35 -26.22 31.79
C SER A 68 1.98 -25.56 33.01
N ASP A 69 1.34 -25.68 34.17
CA ASP A 69 1.87 -25.16 35.43
C ASP A 69 3.15 -25.90 35.86
N LYS A 70 3.30 -27.15 35.42
CA LYS A 70 4.47 -27.97 35.70
C LYS A 70 5.48 -27.80 34.57
N PRO A 71 6.75 -27.51 34.88
CA PRO A 71 7.80 -27.54 33.87
C PRO A 71 7.97 -28.97 33.37
N VAL A 72 7.94 -29.16 32.04
CA VAL A 72 8.32 -30.43 31.42
C VAL A 72 9.83 -30.50 31.44
N LEU A 73 10.37 -31.05 32.53
CA LEU A 73 11.79 -31.36 32.66
C LEU A 73 11.94 -32.84 32.32
N GLN A 74 12.86 -33.14 31.40
CA GLN A 74 13.10 -34.44 30.73
C GLN A 74 12.26 -34.62 29.45
N TRP A 75 12.88 -34.19 28.34
CA TRP A 75 12.56 -34.63 26.99
C TRP A 75 13.22 -35.97 26.70
#